data_AF-A0A560XIQ4-F1
#
_entry.id   AF-A0A560XIQ4-F1
#
_cell.length_a   1.000
_cell.length_b   1.000
_cell.length_c   1.000
_cell.angle_alpha   90.00
_cell.angle_beta   90.00
_cell.angle_gamma   90.00
#
_symmetry.space_group_name_H-M   'P 1'
#
loop_
_entity.id
_entity.type
_entity.pdbx_description
1 polymer ?
#
loop_
_entity_poly.entity_id
_entity_poly.type
_entity_poly.pdbx_seq_one_letter_code
_entity_poly.pdbx_strand_id
1 'polypeptide(L)'
;MLALHGGGNRAGLEIHPSLWAGIGLVRGGAGTALVGSHDVVAERVKEYHALGIDEFVLSGHPHLEEAYWFGEGVLPRLRAEGLWTHPYQTPAAEQPQSPVPFAATGSR
;
A
#
# COMPACT_ATOMS: atom_id res chain seq x y z
N MET A 1 20.29 -8.38 5.10
CA MET A 1 19.87 -8.22 3.68
C MET A 1 20.67 -9.07 2.71
N LEU A 2 22.00 -9.10 2.75
CA LEU A 2 22.83 -9.90 1.83
C LEU A 2 22.42 -11.39 1.72
N ALA A 3 21.92 -11.99 2.81
CA ALA A 3 21.41 -13.36 2.82
C ALA A 3 20.23 -13.60 1.86
N LEU A 4 19.46 -12.57 1.52
CA LEU A 4 18.30 -12.65 0.62
C LEU A 4 18.69 -12.50 -0.86
N HIS A 5 19.96 -12.25 -1.18
CA HIS A 5 20.42 -12.03 -2.55
C HIS A 5 20.97 -13.30 -3.23
N GLY A 6 20.77 -14.48 -2.62
CA GLY A 6 21.05 -15.78 -3.24
C GLY A 6 22.48 -15.93 -3.79
N GLY A 7 23.48 -15.34 -3.12
CA GLY A 7 24.87 -15.38 -3.57
C GLY A 7 25.19 -14.53 -4.81
N GLY A 8 24.37 -13.52 -5.12
CA GLY A 8 24.57 -12.62 -6.26
C GLY A 8 23.83 -13.04 -7.54
N ASN A 9 23.06 -14.13 -7.49
CA ASN A 9 22.21 -14.54 -8.61
C ASN A 9 20.97 -13.63 -8.71
N ARG A 10 20.89 -12.84 -9.78
CA ARG A 10 19.75 -11.94 -10.06
C ARG A 10 18.41 -12.68 -10.20
N ALA A 11 18.44 -13.96 -10.58
CA ALA A 11 17.23 -14.79 -10.69
C ALA A 11 16.66 -15.19 -9.33
N GLY A 12 17.42 -15.07 -8.24
CA GLY A 12 17.00 -15.43 -6.87
C GLY A 12 16.52 -14.25 -6.03
N LEU A 13 16.17 -13.12 -6.65
CA LEU A 13 15.76 -11.92 -5.91
C LEU A 13 14.28 -11.93 -5.53
N GLU A 14 13.44 -12.76 -6.15
CA GLU A 14 12.10 -13.04 -5.62
C GLU A 14 12.22 -14.14 -4.57
N ILE A 15 12.10 -13.76 -3.29
CA ILE A 15 12.34 -14.66 -2.15
C ILE A 15 11.06 -15.33 -1.66
N HIS A 16 9.91 -14.82 -2.09
CA HIS A 16 8.57 -15.34 -1.88
C HIS A 16 7.68 -14.75 -2.98
N PRO A 17 6.57 -15.40 -3.42
CA PRO A 17 5.69 -14.82 -4.41
C PRO A 17 5.34 -13.36 -4.11
N SER A 18 5.61 -12.45 -5.05
CA SER A 18 5.45 -10.98 -4.95
C SER A 18 6.30 -10.26 -3.90
N LEU A 19 7.29 -10.93 -3.28
CA LEU A 19 8.25 -10.34 -2.35
C LEU A 19 9.64 -10.35 -2.97
N TRP A 20 10.10 -9.17 -3.39
CA TRP A 20 11.33 -9.00 -4.16
C TRP A 20 12.41 -8.26 -3.37
N ALA A 21 13.56 -8.89 -3.17
CA ALA A 21 14.71 -8.37 -2.42
C ALA A 21 15.64 -7.46 -3.24
N GLY A 22 15.39 -7.30 -4.55
CA GLY A 22 16.30 -6.54 -5.41
C GLY A 22 16.37 -5.04 -5.11
N ILE A 23 15.36 -4.47 -4.43
CA ILE A 23 15.39 -3.06 -4.00
C ILE A 23 16.56 -2.78 -3.04
N GLY A 24 16.96 -3.78 -2.25
CA GLY A 24 18.10 -3.71 -1.33
C GLY A 24 19.47 -3.66 -2.01
N LEU A 25 19.55 -3.82 -3.33
CA LEU A 25 20.80 -3.70 -4.09
C LEU A 25 21.13 -2.27 -4.51
N VAL A 26 20.13 -1.38 -4.57
CA VAL A 26 20.24 -0.07 -5.23
C VAL A 26 20.08 1.10 -4.28
N ARG A 27 19.54 0.90 -3.07
CA ARG A 27 19.45 1.94 -2.05
C ARG A 27 19.47 1.37 -0.62
N GLY A 28 19.74 2.24 0.34
CA GLY A 28 19.40 2.00 1.74
C GLY A 28 17.89 2.12 2.00
N GLY A 29 17.41 1.53 3.09
CA GLY A 29 15.99 1.53 3.48
C GLY A 29 15.42 0.12 3.57
N ALA A 30 14.16 -0.04 3.15
CA ALA A 30 13.50 -1.35 3.11
C ALA A 30 14.26 -2.29 2.18
N GLY A 31 14.56 -3.49 2.69
CA GLY A 31 15.36 -4.47 1.96
C GLY A 31 14.56 -5.29 0.94
N THR A 32 13.25 -5.30 1.06
CA THR A 32 12.32 -6.05 0.20
C THR A 32 11.18 -5.14 -0.24
N ALA A 33 10.60 -5.42 -1.40
CA ALA A 33 9.44 -4.74 -1.93
C ALA A 33 8.32 -5.74 -2.23
N LEU A 34 7.06 -5.33 -2.00
CA LEU A 34 5.89 -6.03 -2.51
C LEU A 34 5.68 -5.61 -3.97
N VAL A 35 5.68 -6.56 -4.90
CA VAL A 35 5.63 -6.30 -6.35
C VAL A 35 4.55 -7.16 -7.01
N GLY A 36 3.58 -6.51 -7.63
CA GLY A 36 2.46 -7.17 -8.30
C GLY A 36 1.32 -6.20 -8.62
N SER A 37 0.14 -6.73 -8.94
CA SER A 37 -1.09 -5.92 -9.02
C SER A 37 -1.53 -5.44 -7.63
N HIS A 38 -2.43 -4.46 -7.57
CA HIS A 38 -3.00 -4.01 -6.30
C HIS A 38 -3.69 -5.14 -5.53
N ASP A 39 -4.31 -6.10 -6.23
CA ASP A 39 -4.90 -7.30 -5.61
C ASP A 39 -3.83 -8.18 -4.97
N VAL A 40 -2.75 -8.47 -5.70
CA VAL A 40 -1.64 -9.29 -5.20
C VAL A 40 -0.98 -8.64 -3.98
N VAL A 41 -0.76 -7.32 -4.02
CA VAL A 41 -0.20 -6.59 -2.88
C VAL A 41 -1.16 -6.59 -1.68
N ALA A 42 -2.46 -6.41 -1.91
CA ALA A 42 -3.46 -6.51 -0.84
C ALA A 42 -3.41 -7.89 -0.17
N GLU A 43 -3.37 -8.98 -0.94
CA GLU A 43 -3.25 -10.34 -0.39
C GLU A 43 -2.01 -10.51 0.49
N ARG A 44 -0.87 -9.91 0.12
CA ARG A 44 0.34 -9.98 0.95
C ARG A 44 0.22 -9.20 2.25
N VAL A 45 -0.42 -8.02 2.22
CA VAL A 45 -0.71 -7.27 3.45
C VAL A 45 -1.62 -8.08 4.37
N LYS A 46 -2.64 -8.75 3.82
CA LYS A 46 -3.55 -9.63 4.56
C LYS A 46 -2.84 -10.83 5.18
N GLU A 47 -1.93 -11.45 4.43
CA GLU A 47 -1.10 -12.56 4.91
C GLU A 47 -0.23 -12.13 6.11
N TYR A 48 0.43 -10.98 6.02
CA TYR A 48 1.19 -10.43 7.17
C TYR A 48 0.29 -10.08 8.36
N HIS A 49 -0.88 -9.49 8.12
CA HIS A 49 -1.85 -9.19 9.17
C HIS A 49 -2.37 -10.46 9.86
N ALA A 50 -2.62 -11.54 9.12
CA ALA A 50 -3.01 -12.83 9.69
C ALA A 50 -1.92 -13.45 10.58
N LEU A 51 -0.66 -13.03 10.42
CA LEU A 51 0.46 -13.39 11.29
C LEU A 51 0.63 -12.45 12.50
N GLY A 52 -0.25 -11.47 12.67
CA GLY A 52 -0.24 -10.51 13.79
C GLY A 52 0.57 -9.24 13.55
N ILE A 53 0.80 -8.85 12.29
CA ILE A 53 1.43 -7.57 11.95
C ILE A 53 0.33 -6.52 11.71
N ASP A 54 0.24 -5.56 12.62
CA ASP A 54 -0.83 -4.54 12.59
C ASP A 54 -0.38 -3.21 11.95
N GLU A 55 0.92 -2.97 11.84
CA GLU A 55 1.48 -1.71 11.34
C GLU A 55 2.50 -1.94 10.22
N PHE A 56 2.35 -1.17 9.13
CA PHE A 56 3.16 -1.28 7.92
C PHE A 56 3.81 0.06 7.59
N VAL A 57 5.13 0.15 7.76
CA VAL A 57 5.91 1.31 7.30
C VAL A 57 6.34 1.08 5.85
N LEU A 58 5.63 1.70 4.93
CA LEU A 58 5.84 1.52 3.49
C LEU A 58 6.64 2.68 2.88
N SER A 59 7.37 2.38 1.82
CA SER A 59 8.01 3.39 0.95
C SER A 59 8.00 2.90 -0.49
N GLY A 60 7.84 3.82 -1.44
CA GLY A 60 7.92 3.55 -2.87
C GLY A 60 8.74 4.62 -3.59
N HIS A 61 9.00 4.42 -4.88
CA HIS A 61 9.62 5.45 -5.72
C HIS A 61 8.84 5.74 -7.02
N PRO A 62 8.59 7.02 -7.32
CA PRO A 62 8.83 8.18 -6.45
C PRO A 62 7.86 8.19 -5.24
N HIS A 63 8.29 8.75 -4.10
CA HIS A 63 7.57 8.56 -2.83
C HIS A 63 6.14 9.11 -2.83
N LEU A 64 5.91 10.26 -3.46
CA LEU A 64 4.60 10.92 -3.45
C LEU A 64 3.62 10.13 -4.32
N GLU A 65 4.01 9.85 -5.55
CA GLU A 65 3.22 9.12 -6.54
C GLU A 65 2.89 7.72 -6.03
N GLU A 66 3.85 7.03 -5.41
CA GLU A 66 3.61 5.70 -4.84
C GLU A 66 2.70 5.74 -3.61
N ALA A 67 2.71 6.81 -2.81
CA ALA A 67 1.75 6.97 -1.73
C ALA A 67 0.31 7.06 -2.27
N TYR A 68 0.10 7.81 -3.35
CA TYR A 68 -1.19 7.86 -4.06
C TYR A 68 -1.51 6.51 -4.72
N TRP A 69 -0.57 5.92 -5.43
CA TRP A 69 -0.76 4.65 -6.13
C TRP A 69 -1.17 3.51 -5.20
N PHE A 70 -0.50 3.38 -4.06
CA PHE A 70 -0.87 2.43 -3.01
C PHE A 70 -2.18 2.82 -2.33
N GLY A 71 -2.36 4.10 -2.01
CA GLY A 71 -3.53 4.61 -1.30
C GLY A 71 -4.83 4.43 -2.10
N GLU A 72 -4.80 4.67 -3.40
CA GLU A 72 -5.94 4.56 -4.31
C GLU A 72 -6.14 3.13 -4.82
N GLY A 73 -5.05 2.36 -4.93
CA GLY A 73 -5.08 0.98 -5.40
C GLY A 73 -5.39 -0.05 -4.32
N VAL A 74 -4.64 -0.06 -3.24
CA VAL A 74 -4.62 -1.17 -2.26
C VAL A 74 -5.58 -0.91 -1.10
N LEU A 75 -5.60 0.30 -0.53
CA LEU A 75 -6.41 0.59 0.67
C LEU A 75 -7.93 0.35 0.47
N PRO A 76 -8.55 0.61 -0.70
CA PRO A 76 -9.96 0.28 -0.90
C PRO A 76 -10.27 -1.21 -0.81
N ARG A 77 -9.33 -2.08 -1.20
CA ARG A 77 -9.46 -3.54 -1.12
C ARG A 77 -9.43 -4.00 0.34
N LEU A 78 -8.48 -3.48 1.11
CA LEU A 78 -8.41 -3.74 2.56
C LEU A 78 -9.65 -3.22 3.29
N ARG A 79 -10.17 -2.05 2.89
CA ARG A 79 -11.41 -1.50 3.44
C ARG A 79 -12.62 -2.38 3.15
N ALA A 80 -12.74 -2.91 1.93
CA ALA A 80 -13.85 -3.77 1.54
C ALA A 80 -13.95 -5.03 2.41
N GLU A 81 -12.81 -5.48 2.96
CA GLU A 81 -12.71 -6.63 3.86
C GLU A 81 -12.68 -6.24 5.35
N GLY A 82 -12.88 -4.96 5.68
CA GLY A 82 -12.89 -4.46 7.06
C GLY A 82 -11.51 -4.41 7.74
N LEU A 83 -10.43 -4.57 6.98
CA LEU A 83 -9.05 -4.60 7.51
C LEU A 83 -8.41 -3.22 7.61
N TRP A 84 -9.03 -2.19 7.01
CA TRP A 84 -8.54 -0.82 7.14
C TRP A 84 -9.69 0.19 7.14
N THR A 85 -9.60 1.15 8.06
CA THR A 85 -10.48 2.31 8.15
C THR A 85 -9.65 3.58 8.02
N HIS A 86 -10.14 4.55 7.24
CA HIS A 86 -9.41 5.80 7.09
C HIS A 86 -9.51 6.63 8.39
N PRO A 87 -8.39 7.11 8.96
CA PRO A 87 -8.38 7.76 10.27
C PRO A 87 -9.20 9.05 10.34
N TYR A 88 -9.39 9.71 9.19
CA TYR A 88 -10.17 10.96 9.07
C TYR A 88 -11.49 10.77 8.31
N GLN A 89 -12.07 9.56 8.30
CA GLN A 89 -13.43 9.38 7.80
C GLN A 89 -14.42 10.08 8.76
N THR A 90 -14.77 11.32 8.46
CA THR A 90 -15.94 11.95 9.07
C THR A 90 -17.19 11.25 8.53
N PRO A 91 -18.10 10.76 9.40
CA PRO A 91 -19.39 10.24 8.96
C PRO A 91 -20.07 11.26 8.05
N ALA A 92 -20.77 10.83 6.99
CA ALA A 92 -21.47 11.73 6.09
C ALA A 92 -22.47 12.66 6.82
N ALA A 93 -22.95 12.25 8.00
CA ALA A 93 -23.82 13.05 8.87
C ALA A 93 -23.09 14.21 9.60
N GLU A 94 -21.78 14.14 9.76
CA GLU A 94 -20.94 15.15 10.43
C GLU A 94 -20.11 16.00 9.47
N GLN A 95 -20.22 15.76 8.15
CA GLN A 95 -19.59 16.64 7.18
C GLN A 95 -20.25 18.03 7.30
N PRO A 96 -19.51 19.07 7.75
CA PRO A 96 -20.07 20.41 7.76
C PRO A 96 -20.46 20.74 6.32
N GLN A 97 -21.74 21.08 6.12
CA GLN A 97 -22.21 21.56 4.82
C GLN A 97 -21.27 22.68 4.40
N SER A 98 -20.51 22.44 3.34
CA SER A 98 -19.52 23.39 2.88
C SER A 98 -20.27 24.68 2.51
N PRO A 99 -19.99 25.82 3.16
CA PRO A 99 -20.77 27.05 2.96
C PRO A 99 -20.49 27.71 1.61
N VAL A 100 -19.77 27.04 0.69
CA VAL A 100 -19.48 27.56 -0.65
C VAL A 100 -20.79 27.62 -1.46
N PRO A 101 -21.30 28.84 -1.73
CA PRO A 101 -22.63 29.02 -2.34
C PRO A 101 -22.66 28.71 -3.84
N PHE A 102 -21.54 28.24 -4.42
CA PHE A 102 -21.37 28.00 -5.86
C PHE A 102 -21.04 26.55 -6.21
N ALA A 103 -21.01 25.63 -5.24
CA ALA A 103 -20.92 24.19 -5.52
C ALA A 103 -22.29 23.72 -6.02
N ALA A 104 -22.56 24.05 -7.29
CA ALA A 104 -23.83 23.83 -7.95
C ALA A 104 -24.29 22.38 -7.78
N THR A 105 -25.53 22.25 -7.29
CA THR A 105 -26.38 21.08 -7.49
C THR A 105 -26.47 20.77 -8.98
N GLY A 106 -25.61 19.86 -9.45
CA GLY A 106 -25.81 19.15 -10.71
C GLY A 106 -26.94 18.14 -10.52
N SER A 107 -28.19 18.59 -10.62
CA SER A 107 -29.33 17.68 -10.76
C SER A 107 -29.61 17.43 -12.24
N ARG A 108 -29.59 16.12 -12.56
CA ARG A 108 -30.06 15.39 -13.75
C ARG A 108 -28.99 14.98 -14.76
#